data_AF-A0A6A4BXV0-F1
#
_entry.id   AF-A0A6A4BXV0-F1
#
_cell.length_a   1.000
_cell.length_b   1.000
_cell.length_c   1.000
_cell.angle_alpha   90.00
_cell.angle_beta   90.00
_cell.angle_gamma   90.00
#
_symmetry.space_group_name_H-M   'P 1'
#
loop_
_entity.id
_entity.type
_entity.pdbx_description
1 polymer ?
#
loop_
_entity_poly.entity_id
_entity_poly.type
_entity_poly.pdbx_seq_one_letter_code
_entity_poly.pdbx_strand_id
1 'polypeptide(L)'
;MASSGLLRPRELFQAPRFAMWLLGSPPLGGNHKVSDLLLEDRHMLRQLDAAFRPAGRLLLPLAVAPSADQLARLRLWVDDSADVDANGCWAKVLQQQLQYSPGGFVVVTVFKQPEGAGRTTPRQSSLPGSVGTRLLLSNPHVNVWDFSVPSGASCELHEHLHPYVFFNRTPCNTRALDEALQPSESATSFAACEFRYVEIVEGERHVHAFQNPGKVDVQQYVIEFVS
;
A
#
# COMPACT_ATOMS: atom_id res chain seq x y z
N MET A 1 -7.99 15.80 -2.96
CA MET A 1 -7.18 15.75 -4.23
C MET A 1 -6.54 14.38 -4.34
N ALA A 2 -6.49 13.80 -5.55
CA ALA A 2 -5.85 12.52 -5.78
C ALA A 2 -4.55 12.69 -6.59
N SER A 3 -3.48 12.05 -6.17
CA SER A 3 -2.22 11.96 -6.92
C SER A 3 -2.00 10.51 -7.36
N SER A 4 -1.61 10.30 -8.61
CA SER A 4 -1.32 8.97 -9.16
C SER A 4 0.11 8.90 -9.67
N GLY A 5 0.67 7.69 -9.70
CA GLY A 5 2.00 7.47 -10.26
C GLY A 5 2.31 5.99 -10.44
N LEU A 6 3.50 5.72 -10.94
CA LEU A 6 4.05 4.38 -11.09
C LEU A 6 5.32 4.29 -10.25
N LEU A 7 5.40 3.35 -9.30
CA LEU A 7 6.64 3.13 -8.59
C LEU A 7 7.68 2.53 -9.54
N ARG A 8 8.84 3.18 -9.62
CA ARG A 8 9.95 2.77 -10.45
C ARG A 8 11.17 2.45 -9.58
N PRO A 9 12.08 1.60 -10.07
CA PRO A 9 13.31 1.30 -9.35
C PRO A 9 14.08 2.59 -9.04
N ARG A 10 14.58 2.73 -7.81
CA ARG A 10 15.37 3.89 -7.36
C ARG A 10 14.65 5.24 -7.39
N GLU A 11 13.33 5.24 -7.55
CA GLU A 11 12.50 6.43 -7.41
C GLU A 11 11.73 6.37 -6.09
N LEU A 12 11.60 7.54 -5.44
CA LEU A 12 10.88 7.70 -4.20
C LEU A 12 9.68 8.63 -4.43
N PHE A 13 8.51 8.19 -3.98
CA PHE A 13 7.34 9.05 -3.87
C PHE A 13 7.19 9.50 -2.42
N GLN A 14 7.02 10.81 -2.20
CA GLN A 14 6.77 11.39 -0.88
C GLN A 14 5.48 12.21 -0.90
N ALA A 15 4.63 11.94 0.08
CA ALA A 15 3.40 12.67 0.39
C ALA A 15 3.41 13.09 1.87
N PRO A 16 2.48 13.95 2.33
CA PRO A 16 2.48 14.44 3.71
C PRO A 16 2.39 13.34 4.78
N ARG A 17 1.77 12.20 4.46
CA ARG A 17 1.52 11.09 5.41
C ARG A 17 2.51 9.93 5.29
N PHE A 18 3.20 9.83 4.16
CA PHE A 18 4.07 8.69 3.91
C PHE A 18 5.07 8.96 2.80
N ALA A 19 6.09 8.12 2.74
CA ALA A 19 6.90 7.93 1.54
C ALA A 19 6.88 6.45 1.15
N MET A 20 7.02 6.17 -0.14
CA MET A 20 7.10 4.80 -0.64
C MET A 20 8.05 4.66 -1.81
N TRP A 21 8.67 3.49 -1.92
CA TRP A 21 9.60 3.13 -2.98
C TRP A 21 9.64 1.62 -3.20
N LEU A 22 10.21 1.24 -4.33
CA LEU A 22 10.32 -0.14 -4.78
C LEU A 22 11.73 -0.68 -4.48
N LEU A 23 11.81 -1.85 -3.84
CA LEU A 23 13.05 -2.60 -3.61
C LEU A 23 13.11 -3.84 -4.50
N GLY A 24 14.31 -4.13 -5.00
CA GLY A 24 14.56 -5.39 -5.71
C GLY A 24 13.88 -5.47 -7.07
N SER A 25 13.61 -4.32 -7.70
CA SER A 25 13.19 -4.29 -9.09
C SER A 25 14.40 -4.24 -10.02
N PRO A 26 14.41 -5.06 -11.09
CA PRO A 26 15.58 -5.19 -11.93
C PRO A 26 15.73 -3.94 -12.80
N PRO A 27 16.95 -3.42 -13.00
CA PRO A 27 17.30 -2.87 -14.30
C PRO A 27 17.82 -4.00 -15.20
N LEU A 28 18.42 -5.05 -14.64
CA LEU A 28 19.32 -5.96 -15.35
C LEU A 28 19.45 -7.31 -14.61
N GLY A 29 18.49 -8.23 -14.76
CA GLY A 29 18.64 -9.69 -14.61
C GLY A 29 19.63 -10.29 -13.58
N GLY A 30 19.81 -9.71 -12.40
CA GLY A 30 20.77 -10.17 -11.40
C GLY A 30 20.09 -10.71 -10.14
N ASN A 31 20.67 -11.75 -9.53
CA ASN A 31 20.29 -12.18 -8.18
C ASN A 31 20.53 -11.03 -7.20
N HIS A 32 19.47 -10.38 -6.73
CA HIS A 32 19.57 -9.38 -5.66
C HIS A 32 20.05 -10.07 -4.37
N LYS A 33 21.16 -9.62 -3.79
CA LYS A 33 21.53 -10.05 -2.43
C LYS A 33 20.72 -9.24 -1.42
N VAL A 34 20.44 -9.84 -0.26
CA VAL A 34 19.77 -9.14 0.86
C VAL A 34 20.52 -7.84 1.23
N SER A 35 21.86 -7.86 1.20
CA SER A 35 22.68 -6.69 1.47
C SER A 35 22.40 -5.53 0.51
N ASP A 36 22.11 -5.83 -0.75
CA ASP A 36 21.90 -4.82 -1.79
C ASP A 36 20.54 -4.15 -1.59
N LEU A 37 19.51 -4.95 -1.27
CA LEU A 37 18.17 -4.43 -0.95
C LEU A 37 18.17 -3.55 0.30
N LEU A 38 18.87 -3.97 1.35
CA LEU A 38 19.00 -3.18 2.58
C LEU A 38 19.83 -1.92 2.36
N LEU A 39 20.80 -1.94 1.45
CA LEU A 39 21.58 -0.75 1.09
C LEU A 39 20.75 0.24 0.26
N GLU A 40 19.96 -0.26 -0.70
CA GLU A 40 19.00 0.53 -1.47
C GLU A 40 17.98 1.20 -0.55
N ASP A 41 17.42 0.45 0.40
CA ASP A 41 16.49 0.97 1.40
C ASP A 41 17.11 2.11 2.23
N ARG A 42 18.33 1.91 2.74
CA ARG A 42 19.07 2.96 3.47
C ARG A 42 19.36 4.18 2.61
N HIS A 43 19.59 3.99 1.31
CA HIS A 43 19.84 5.09 0.40
C HIS A 43 18.56 5.92 0.20
N MET A 44 17.42 5.27 -0.06
CA MET A 44 16.12 5.93 -0.19
C MET A 44 15.73 6.66 1.10
N LEU A 45 15.93 6.04 2.27
CA LEU A 45 15.62 6.65 3.56
C LEU A 45 16.39 7.96 3.80
N ARG A 46 17.63 8.08 3.33
CA ARG A 46 18.43 9.32 3.44
C ARG A 46 17.95 10.44 2.53
N GLN A 47 17.13 10.13 1.52
CA GLN A 47 16.56 11.13 0.62
C GLN A 47 15.28 11.75 1.17
N LEU A 48 14.70 11.16 2.23
CA LEU A 48 13.52 11.72 2.87
C LEU A 48 13.83 13.10 3.44
N ASP A 49 12.85 13.99 3.32
CA ASP A 49 12.94 15.31 3.93
C ASP A 49 12.94 15.17 5.46
N ALA A 50 13.96 15.74 6.10
CA ALA A 50 14.19 15.70 7.54
C ALA A 50 13.06 16.35 8.36
N ALA A 51 12.18 17.14 7.72
CA ALA A 51 10.97 17.67 8.35
C ALA A 51 9.98 16.56 8.74
N PHE A 52 9.98 15.41 8.05
CA PHE A 52 9.08 14.30 8.34
C PHE A 52 9.66 13.37 9.39
N ARG A 53 8.83 13.05 10.39
CA ARG A 53 9.19 12.11 11.46
C ARG A 53 8.49 10.78 11.23
N PRO A 54 9.21 9.66 11.06
CA PRO A 54 8.58 8.36 10.94
C PRO A 54 7.74 7.99 12.17
N ALA A 55 6.62 7.32 11.93
CA ALA A 55 5.80 6.63 12.91
C ALA A 55 6.08 5.12 12.88
N GLY A 56 6.34 4.60 11.68
CA GLY A 56 6.74 3.22 11.46
C GLY A 56 6.95 2.94 9.98
N ARG A 57 7.38 1.73 9.67
CA ARG A 57 7.75 1.30 8.32
C ARG A 57 7.13 -0.05 8.00
N LEU A 58 6.65 -0.20 6.77
CA LEU A 58 6.12 -1.43 6.19
C LEU A 58 7.05 -1.95 5.10
N LEU A 59 7.23 -3.27 5.06
CA LEU A 59 7.78 -4.01 3.92
C LEU A 59 6.71 -4.93 3.33
N LEU A 60 6.24 -4.63 2.13
CA LEU A 60 5.13 -5.32 1.47
C LEU A 60 5.64 -6.13 0.26
N PRO A 61 5.59 -7.47 0.30
CA PRO A 61 5.95 -8.31 -0.84
C PRO A 61 4.96 -8.14 -2.00
N LEU A 62 5.47 -8.01 -3.23
CA LEU A 62 4.62 -7.91 -4.43
C LEU A 62 4.11 -9.26 -4.94
N ALA A 63 4.88 -10.33 -4.74
CA ALA A 63 4.53 -11.64 -5.28
C ALA A 63 3.25 -12.22 -4.67
N VAL A 64 3.14 -12.17 -3.34
CA VAL A 64 2.00 -12.71 -2.59
C VAL A 64 1.80 -11.88 -1.33
N ALA A 65 0.55 -11.50 -1.03
CA ALA A 65 0.25 -10.85 0.24
C ALA A 65 0.44 -11.80 1.44
N PRO A 66 1.13 -11.34 2.50
CA PRO A 66 1.22 -12.12 3.74
C PRO A 66 -0.17 -12.21 4.39
N SER A 67 -0.40 -13.25 5.19
CA SER A 67 -1.48 -13.22 6.18
C SER A 67 -1.15 -12.24 7.32
N ALA A 68 -2.14 -11.86 8.12
CA ALA A 68 -1.92 -11.05 9.32
C ALA A 68 -0.89 -11.68 10.27
N ASP A 69 -0.97 -12.99 10.49
CA ASP A 69 0.01 -13.73 11.31
C ASP A 69 1.42 -13.70 10.71
N GLN A 70 1.53 -13.81 9.39
CA GLN A 70 2.83 -13.70 8.71
C GLN A 70 3.38 -12.29 8.84
N LEU A 71 2.56 -11.26 8.67
CA LEU A 71 2.95 -9.85 8.84
C LEU A 71 3.51 -9.60 10.24
N ALA A 72 2.81 -10.08 11.28
CA ALA A 72 3.24 -9.94 12.66
C ALA A 72 4.51 -10.77 12.98
N ARG A 73 4.51 -12.06 12.65
CA ARG A 73 5.62 -12.98 12.94
C ARG A 73 6.91 -12.59 12.24
N LEU A 74 6.81 -12.09 11.00
CA LEU A 74 7.95 -11.63 10.20
C LEU A 74 8.33 -10.17 10.48
N ARG A 75 7.58 -9.47 11.35
CA ARG A 75 7.78 -8.06 11.69
C ARG A 75 7.89 -7.18 10.43
N LEU A 76 6.94 -7.36 9.51
CA LEU A 76 6.90 -6.56 8.28
C LEU A 76 6.46 -5.12 8.54
N TRP A 77 5.70 -4.90 9.63
CA TRP A 77 5.58 -3.59 10.27
C TRP A 77 6.63 -3.43 11.36
N VAL A 78 7.26 -2.27 11.40
CA VAL A 78 8.23 -1.89 12.43
C VAL A 78 7.89 -0.48 12.90
N ASP A 79 7.53 -0.32 14.17
CA ASP A 79 7.35 1.00 14.78
C ASP A 79 8.67 1.78 14.81
N ASP A 80 8.59 3.08 14.58
CA ASP A 80 9.73 3.99 14.72
C ASP A 80 10.03 4.19 16.21
N SER A 81 10.95 3.37 16.71
CA SER A 81 11.44 3.36 18.09
C SER A 81 12.95 3.21 18.09
N ALA A 82 13.63 3.87 19.04
CA ALA A 82 15.09 3.90 19.12
C ALA A 82 15.72 2.49 19.26
N ASP A 83 14.95 1.52 19.74
CA ASP A 83 15.40 0.18 20.07
C ASP A 83 15.18 -0.85 18.96
N VAL A 84 14.55 -0.47 17.82
CA VAL A 84 14.19 -1.42 16.77
C VAL A 84 14.85 -1.09 15.43
N ASP A 85 15.81 -1.93 15.04
CA ASP A 85 16.40 -1.91 13.69
C ASP A 85 15.48 -2.60 12.68
N ALA A 86 14.76 -1.82 11.87
CA ALA A 86 13.92 -2.31 10.79
C ALA A 86 14.69 -3.17 9.79
N ASN A 87 15.93 -2.79 9.44
CA ASN A 87 16.74 -3.53 8.48
C ASN A 87 17.18 -4.88 9.07
N GLY A 88 17.49 -4.91 10.37
CA GLY A 88 17.75 -6.14 11.12
C GLY A 88 16.54 -7.08 11.15
N CYS A 89 15.32 -6.53 11.30
CA CYS A 89 14.08 -7.31 11.23
C CYS A 89 13.87 -7.92 9.84
N TRP A 90 14.05 -7.11 8.80
CA TRP A 90 13.75 -7.52 7.42
C TRP A 90 14.82 -8.39 6.77
N ALA A 91 16.07 -8.37 7.25
CA ALA A 91 17.15 -9.17 6.68
C ALA A 91 16.78 -10.66 6.56
N LYS A 92 16.17 -11.23 7.60
CA LYS A 92 15.74 -12.64 7.60
C LYS A 92 14.61 -12.90 6.62
N VAL A 93 13.65 -11.97 6.54
CA VAL A 93 12.50 -12.07 5.62
C VAL A 93 12.96 -12.02 4.18
N LEU A 94 13.78 -11.03 3.83
CA LEU A 94 14.35 -10.86 2.50
C LEU A 94 15.18 -12.09 2.12
N GLN A 95 15.96 -12.65 3.05
CA GLN A 95 16.73 -13.86 2.80
C GLN A 95 15.86 -15.07 2.46
N GLN A 96 14.74 -15.24 3.17
CA GLN A 96 13.80 -16.33 2.92
C GLN A 96 13.07 -16.10 1.59
N GLN A 97 12.52 -14.91 1.37
CA GLN A 97 11.70 -14.63 0.18
C GLN A 97 12.51 -14.70 -1.11
N LEU A 98 13.74 -14.16 -1.15
CA LEU A 98 14.62 -14.25 -2.31
C LEU A 98 14.97 -15.70 -2.71
N GLN A 99 14.84 -16.66 -1.78
CA GLN A 99 15.05 -18.09 -2.08
C GLN A 99 13.83 -18.75 -2.74
N TYR A 100 12.62 -18.27 -2.48
CA TYR A 100 11.37 -18.92 -2.90
C TYR A 100 10.58 -18.17 -3.97
N SER A 101 10.74 -16.85 -4.08
CA SER A 101 10.11 -16.03 -5.11
C SER A 101 10.91 -14.75 -5.33
N PRO A 102 11.48 -14.51 -6.53
CA PRO A 102 12.28 -13.32 -6.83
C PRO A 102 11.42 -12.06 -7.05
N GLY A 103 10.33 -11.89 -6.29
CA GLY A 103 9.47 -10.72 -6.33
C GLY A 103 10.10 -9.50 -5.67
N GLY A 104 9.76 -8.31 -6.18
CA GLY A 104 10.11 -7.05 -5.53
C GLY A 104 9.29 -6.80 -4.26
N PHE A 105 9.68 -5.76 -3.53
CA PHE A 105 8.98 -5.30 -2.33
C PHE A 105 8.67 -3.82 -2.47
N VAL A 106 7.53 -3.39 -1.93
CA VAL A 106 7.28 -1.97 -1.71
C VAL A 106 7.56 -1.66 -0.24
N VAL A 107 8.40 -0.67 -0.01
CA VAL A 107 8.61 -0.10 1.32
C VAL A 107 7.71 1.10 1.46
N VAL A 108 7.06 1.23 2.62
CA VAL A 108 6.29 2.41 3.00
C VAL A 108 6.78 2.91 4.33
N THR A 109 7.22 4.17 4.40
CA THR A 109 7.51 4.86 5.66
C THR A 109 6.33 5.76 5.98
N VAL A 110 5.65 5.52 7.09
CA VAL A 110 4.51 6.31 7.56
C VAL A 110 5.02 7.42 8.45
N PHE A 111 4.50 8.64 8.29
CA PHE A 111 4.92 9.80 9.06
C PHE A 111 3.94 10.17 10.17
N LYS A 112 4.47 10.57 11.32
CA LYS A 112 3.70 11.18 12.41
C LYS A 112 3.06 12.46 11.91
N GLN A 113 1.76 12.59 12.10
CA GLN A 113 1.05 13.82 11.82
C GLN A 113 1.19 14.82 12.97
N PRO A 114 1.19 16.13 12.70
CA PRO A 114 1.18 17.15 13.75
C PRO A 114 -0.01 16.96 14.70
N GLU A 115 0.18 17.24 15.99
CA GLU A 115 -0.93 17.19 16.94
C GLU A 115 -2.06 18.13 16.50
N GLY A 116 -3.28 17.59 16.37
CA GLY A 116 -4.45 18.33 15.90
C GLY A 116 -4.67 18.34 14.39
N ALA A 117 -3.74 17.80 13.59
CA ALA A 117 -3.98 17.54 12.17
C ALA A 117 -4.99 16.39 12.02
N GLY A 118 -6.27 16.70 11.80
CA GLY A 118 -7.25 15.70 11.38
C GLY A 118 -7.74 14.73 12.45
N ARG A 119 -7.75 15.12 13.74
CA ARG A 119 -8.62 14.46 14.74
C ARG A 119 -10.09 14.78 14.43
N THR A 120 -10.59 14.24 13.32
CA THR A 120 -12.02 14.19 13.06
C THR A 120 -12.59 13.07 13.93
N THR A 121 -13.74 13.34 14.57
CA THR A 121 -14.52 12.30 15.23
C THR A 121 -14.66 11.10 14.29
N PRO A 122 -14.38 9.86 14.72
CA PRO A 122 -14.44 8.70 13.85
C PRO A 122 -15.82 8.62 13.21
N ARG A 123 -15.90 8.96 11.92
CA ARG A 123 -17.14 8.79 11.16
C ARG A 123 -17.27 7.31 10.89
N GLN A 124 -18.40 6.72 11.26
CA GLN A 124 -18.68 5.34 10.90
C GLN A 124 -19.28 5.29 9.49
N SER A 125 -18.76 4.41 8.64
CA SER A 125 -19.36 4.13 7.34
C SER A 125 -20.77 3.58 7.55
N SER A 126 -21.74 4.09 6.78
CA SER A 126 -23.09 3.54 6.74
C SER A 126 -23.25 2.43 5.69
N LEU A 127 -22.18 2.09 4.97
CA LEU A 127 -22.17 1.09 3.91
C LEU A 127 -21.65 -0.25 4.42
N PRO A 128 -22.24 -1.38 3.97
CA PRO A 128 -21.86 -2.70 4.44
C PRO A 128 -20.57 -3.24 3.79
N GLY A 129 -20.16 -2.70 2.64
CA GLY A 129 -18.99 -3.18 1.91
C GLY A 129 -17.67 -2.88 2.62
N SER A 130 -16.71 -3.78 2.47
CA SER A 130 -15.37 -3.65 3.04
C SER A 130 -14.41 -2.95 2.08
N VAL A 131 -13.50 -2.13 2.63
CA VAL A 131 -12.41 -1.47 1.87
C VAL A 131 -11.46 -2.48 1.23
N GLY A 132 -11.24 -3.60 1.90
CA GLY A 132 -10.36 -4.68 1.46
C GLY A 132 -10.99 -6.05 1.63
N THR A 133 -10.37 -7.07 1.04
CA THR A 133 -10.80 -8.47 1.17
C THR A 133 -10.36 -9.05 2.50
N ARG A 134 -9.17 -8.65 2.98
CA ARG A 134 -8.59 -9.14 4.23
C ARG A 134 -7.74 -8.05 4.90
N LEU A 135 -8.09 -7.72 6.14
CA LEU A 135 -7.27 -6.85 6.98
C LEU A 135 -5.98 -7.57 7.39
N LEU A 136 -4.83 -6.97 7.11
CA LEU A 136 -3.51 -7.50 7.43
C LEU A 136 -2.93 -6.91 8.72
N LEU A 137 -3.19 -5.62 8.96
CA LEU A 137 -2.71 -4.86 10.10
C LEU A 137 -3.72 -3.76 10.42
N SER A 138 -3.98 -3.54 11.70
CA SER A 138 -4.63 -2.33 12.20
C SER A 138 -3.88 -1.90 13.46
N ASN A 139 -3.37 -0.66 13.43
CA ASN A 139 -2.63 -0.07 14.54
C ASN A 139 -2.97 1.44 14.64
N PRO A 140 -2.40 2.19 15.60
CA PRO A 140 -2.70 3.61 15.76
C PRO A 140 -2.32 4.52 14.58
N HIS A 141 -1.62 4.03 13.56
CA HIS A 141 -1.10 4.81 12.44
C HIS A 141 -1.73 4.42 11.11
N VAL A 142 -1.97 3.14 10.88
CA VAL A 142 -2.52 2.62 9.62
C VAL A 142 -3.47 1.44 9.80
N ASN A 143 -4.40 1.30 8.85
CA ASN A 143 -4.96 0.01 8.46
C ASN A 143 -4.35 -0.43 7.15
N VAL A 144 -3.91 -1.69 7.06
CA VAL A 144 -3.35 -2.28 5.84
C VAL A 144 -4.24 -3.43 5.41
N TRP A 145 -4.70 -3.37 4.18
CA TRP A 145 -5.59 -4.35 3.58
C TRP A 145 -4.94 -5.05 2.40
N ASP A 146 -5.13 -6.36 2.32
CA ASP A 146 -5.03 -7.12 1.08
C ASP A 146 -6.39 -7.06 0.39
N PHE A 147 -6.39 -6.63 -0.86
CA PHE A 147 -7.60 -6.44 -1.62
C PHE A 147 -7.52 -7.18 -2.95
N SER A 148 -8.50 -8.04 -3.18
CA SER A 148 -8.60 -8.85 -4.37
C SER A 148 -10.01 -8.92 -4.90
N VAL A 149 -10.16 -8.72 -6.21
CA VAL A 149 -11.41 -8.85 -6.93
C VAL A 149 -11.19 -9.85 -8.07
N PRO A 150 -11.82 -11.03 -8.02
CA PRO A 150 -11.67 -12.03 -9.07
C PRO A 150 -12.03 -11.51 -10.47
N SER A 151 -11.45 -12.12 -11.50
CA SER A 151 -11.83 -11.87 -12.90
C SER A 151 -13.35 -11.95 -13.10
N GLY A 152 -13.96 -10.89 -13.64
CA GLY A 152 -15.40 -10.80 -13.91
C GLY A 152 -16.27 -10.44 -12.71
N ALA A 153 -15.71 -10.41 -11.49
CA ALA A 153 -16.44 -10.02 -10.28
C ALA A 153 -16.44 -8.49 -10.08
N SER A 154 -17.27 -8.05 -9.14
CA SER A 154 -17.32 -6.67 -8.68
C SER A 154 -16.93 -6.56 -7.21
N CYS A 155 -16.25 -5.47 -6.88
CA CYS A 155 -16.17 -5.00 -5.51
C CYS A 155 -17.50 -4.36 -5.11
N GLU A 156 -17.96 -4.64 -3.89
CA GLU A 156 -19.14 -4.02 -3.31
C GLU A 156 -18.94 -2.52 -3.07
N LEU A 157 -20.06 -1.80 -2.99
CA LEU A 157 -20.06 -0.39 -2.64
C LEU A 157 -19.50 -0.18 -1.23
N HIS A 158 -18.43 0.59 -1.11
CA HIS A 158 -17.76 0.87 0.16
C HIS A 158 -17.33 2.34 0.25
N GLU A 159 -17.04 2.80 1.46
CA GLU A 159 -16.63 4.17 1.79
C GLU A 159 -15.23 4.15 2.39
N HIS A 160 -14.33 4.97 1.85
CA HIS A 160 -13.03 5.24 2.47
C HIS A 160 -13.19 6.40 3.46
N LEU A 161 -12.83 6.17 4.72
CA LEU A 161 -12.98 7.15 5.81
C LEU A 161 -11.67 7.87 6.14
N HIS A 162 -10.55 7.33 5.67
CA HIS A 162 -9.21 7.82 5.93
C HIS A 162 -8.50 8.11 4.61
N PRO A 163 -7.61 9.12 4.55
CA PRO A 163 -6.66 9.25 3.46
C PRO A 163 -5.97 7.93 3.22
N TYR A 164 -5.83 7.53 1.96
CA TYR A 164 -5.33 6.21 1.64
C TYR A 164 -4.48 6.21 0.37
N VAL A 165 -3.52 5.29 0.34
CA VAL A 165 -2.82 4.92 -0.88
C VAL A 165 -3.14 3.48 -1.20
N PHE A 166 -3.41 3.19 -2.46
CA PHE A 166 -3.35 1.82 -2.95
C PHE A 166 -2.31 1.71 -4.04
N PHE A 167 -1.74 0.52 -4.20
CA PHE A 167 -0.93 0.18 -5.36
C PHE A 167 -1.24 -1.24 -5.83
N ASN A 168 -1.18 -1.43 -7.14
CA ASN A 168 -1.45 -2.73 -7.76
C ASN A 168 -0.21 -3.63 -7.64
N ARG A 169 -0.37 -4.88 -7.22
CA ARG A 169 0.72 -5.87 -7.24
C ARG A 169 0.98 -6.42 -8.63
N THR A 170 -0.08 -6.56 -9.42
CA THR A 170 -0.07 -7.07 -10.80
C THR A 170 -0.78 -6.09 -11.72
N PRO A 171 -0.50 -6.09 -13.04
CA PRO A 171 -1.28 -5.29 -13.97
C PRO A 171 -2.74 -5.75 -13.97
N CYS A 172 -3.69 -4.82 -13.99
CA CYS A 172 -5.10 -5.13 -13.90
C CYS A 172 -5.97 -4.14 -14.69
N ASN A 173 -7.27 -4.44 -14.78
CA ASN A 173 -8.27 -3.52 -15.31
C ASN A 173 -9.38 -3.35 -14.29
N THR A 174 -9.87 -2.13 -14.14
CA THR A 174 -11.07 -1.85 -13.33
C THR A 174 -12.03 -1.00 -14.14
N ARG A 175 -13.32 -1.19 -13.92
CA ARG A 175 -14.39 -0.38 -14.51
C ARG A 175 -15.26 0.15 -13.39
N ALA A 176 -15.36 1.46 -13.25
CA ALA A 176 -16.18 2.05 -12.19
C ALA A 176 -17.63 1.62 -12.35
N LEU A 177 -18.33 1.45 -11.24
CA LEU A 177 -19.79 1.32 -11.23
C LEU A 177 -20.40 2.68 -10.86
N ASP A 178 -21.49 3.05 -11.52
CA ASP A 178 -22.25 4.26 -11.20
C ASP A 178 -23.13 4.07 -9.94
N GLU A 179 -23.93 5.09 -9.61
CA GLU A 179 -24.85 5.05 -8.47
C GLU A 179 -25.91 3.95 -8.57
N ALA A 180 -26.25 3.50 -9.79
CA ALA A 180 -27.15 2.38 -10.05
C ALA A 180 -26.40 1.03 -10.15
N LEU A 181 -25.13 1.01 -9.75
CA LEU A 181 -24.20 -0.11 -9.83
C LEU A 181 -24.01 -0.66 -11.26
N GLN A 182 -24.24 0.17 -12.27
CA GLN A 182 -24.01 -0.19 -13.66
C GLN A 182 -22.58 0.14 -14.07
N PRO A 183 -21.91 -0.71 -14.87
CA PRO A 183 -20.54 -0.45 -15.28
C PRO A 183 -20.42 0.74 -16.24
N SER A 184 -19.44 1.62 -15.99
CA SER A 184 -19.09 2.71 -16.90
C SER A 184 -18.67 2.21 -18.28
N GLU A 185 -18.81 3.04 -19.31
CA GLU A 185 -18.50 2.64 -20.69
C GLU A 185 -17.04 2.19 -20.88
N SER A 186 -16.10 2.90 -20.26
CA SER A 186 -14.67 2.60 -20.36
C SER A 186 -14.14 1.87 -19.13
N ALA A 187 -13.22 0.93 -19.38
CA ALA A 187 -12.37 0.36 -18.34
C ALA A 187 -11.07 1.18 -18.24
N THR A 188 -10.51 1.24 -17.04
CA THR A 188 -9.18 1.81 -16.78
C THR A 188 -8.19 0.66 -16.62
N SER A 189 -7.07 0.73 -17.34
CA SER A 189 -5.95 -0.20 -17.21
C SER A 189 -4.92 0.36 -16.24
N PHE A 190 -4.36 -0.51 -15.40
CA PHE A 190 -3.31 -0.17 -14.44
C PHE A 190 -2.08 -1.07 -14.65
N ALA A 191 -0.89 -0.48 -14.55
CA ALA A 191 0.35 -1.24 -14.49
C ALA A 191 0.59 -1.84 -13.09
N ALA A 192 1.45 -2.86 -13.01
CA ALA A 192 1.99 -3.30 -11.73
C ALA A 192 2.76 -2.14 -11.06
N CYS A 193 2.61 -2.02 -9.75
CA CYS A 193 3.13 -0.92 -8.92
C CYS A 193 2.61 0.47 -9.30
N GLU A 194 1.58 0.56 -10.15
CA GLU A 194 0.83 1.80 -10.31
C GLU A 194 0.00 2.04 -9.04
N PHE A 195 0.03 3.27 -8.55
CA PHE A 195 -0.59 3.68 -7.31
C PHE A 195 -1.49 4.90 -7.49
N ARG A 196 -2.45 5.04 -6.57
CA ARG A 196 -3.14 6.30 -6.35
C ARG A 196 -3.19 6.58 -4.86
N TYR A 197 -2.86 7.82 -4.52
CA TYR A 197 -3.05 8.40 -3.21
C TYR A 197 -4.24 9.35 -3.25
N VAL A 198 -5.15 9.21 -2.30
CA VAL A 198 -6.38 10.00 -2.20
C VAL A 198 -6.43 10.64 -0.83
N GLU A 199 -6.41 11.97 -0.81
CA GLU A 199 -6.77 12.73 0.38
C GLU A 199 -8.29 12.75 0.54
N ILE A 200 -8.75 12.42 1.74
CA ILE A 200 -10.16 12.53 2.14
C ILE A 200 -10.37 13.91 2.76
N VAL A 201 -11.21 14.74 2.14
CA VAL A 201 -11.53 16.08 2.63
C VAL A 201 -12.78 16.00 3.51
N GLU A 202 -12.77 16.73 4.63
CA GLU A 202 -13.92 16.79 5.52
C GLU A 202 -15.16 17.32 4.78
N GLY A 203 -16.27 16.58 4.88
CA GLY A 203 -17.54 16.89 4.19
C GLY A 203 -17.77 16.11 2.89
N GLU A 204 -16.73 15.53 2.29
CA GLU A 204 -16.87 14.69 1.09
C GLU A 204 -17.01 13.20 1.46
N ARG A 205 -17.88 12.48 0.74
CA ARG A 205 -18.00 11.03 0.85
C ARG A 205 -17.22 10.38 -0.28
N HIS A 206 -16.27 9.51 0.06
CA HIS A 206 -15.50 8.76 -0.94
C HIS A 206 -16.06 7.35 -1.04
N VAL A 207 -17.21 7.28 -1.70
CA VAL A 207 -17.95 6.04 -1.93
C VAL A 207 -17.71 5.58 -3.35
N HIS A 208 -17.33 4.32 -3.54
CA HIS A 208 -17.26 3.75 -4.87
C HIS A 208 -17.47 2.23 -4.87
N ALA A 209 -17.76 1.71 -6.05
CA ALA A 209 -17.70 0.31 -6.42
C ALA A 209 -17.06 0.20 -7.79
N PHE A 210 -16.48 -0.96 -8.11
CA PHE A 210 -15.94 -1.21 -9.44
C PHE A 210 -16.07 -2.68 -9.80
N GLN A 211 -16.12 -2.95 -11.10
CA GLN A 211 -16.01 -4.28 -11.69
C GLN A 211 -14.57 -4.53 -12.13
N ASN A 212 -14.11 -5.78 -12.04
CA ASN A 212 -12.94 -6.28 -12.74
C ASN A 212 -13.36 -6.87 -14.10
N PRO A 213 -13.29 -6.12 -15.22
CA PRO A 213 -13.60 -6.66 -16.55
C PRO A 213 -12.45 -7.48 -17.15
N GLY A 214 -11.30 -7.56 -16.46
CA GLY A 214 -10.11 -8.27 -16.94
C GLY A 214 -10.23 -9.79 -16.83
N LYS A 215 -9.21 -10.49 -17.33
CA LYS A 215 -9.05 -11.96 -17.25
C LYS A 215 -8.19 -12.41 -16.06
N VAL A 216 -7.66 -11.45 -15.30
CA VAL A 216 -6.78 -11.67 -14.15
C VAL A 216 -7.38 -10.96 -12.95
N ASP A 217 -7.12 -11.50 -11.77
CA ASP A 217 -7.62 -10.89 -10.54
C ASP A 217 -6.97 -9.52 -10.33
N VAL A 218 -7.77 -8.55 -9.90
CA VAL A 218 -7.24 -7.31 -9.31
C VAL A 218 -6.60 -7.71 -8.00
N GLN A 219 -5.38 -7.22 -7.75
CA GLN A 219 -4.63 -7.48 -6.54
C GLN A 219 -3.93 -6.20 -6.09
N GLN A 220 -4.32 -5.71 -4.92
CA GLN A 220 -3.87 -4.43 -4.39
C GLN A 220 -3.51 -4.55 -2.92
N TYR A 221 -2.56 -3.74 -2.48
CA TYR A 221 -2.54 -3.32 -1.10
C TYR A 221 -3.25 -1.98 -1.01
N VAL A 222 -4.08 -1.81 0.03
CA VAL A 222 -4.67 -0.52 0.41
C VAL A 222 -4.15 -0.18 1.80
N ILE A 223 -3.60 1.02 1.95
CA ILE A 223 -3.07 1.53 3.21
C ILE A 223 -3.86 2.79 3.56
N GLU A 224 -4.70 2.69 4.58
CA GLU A 224 -5.44 3.81 5.15
C GLU A 224 -4.63 4.43 6.29
N PHE A 225 -4.46 5.74 6.30
CA PHE A 225 -3.72 6.48 7.32
C PHE A 225 -4.68 7.01 8.40
N VAL A 226 -4.64 6.41 9.59
CA VAL A 226 -5.61 6.70 10.67
C VAL A 226 -5.16 7.83 11.62
N SER A 227 -3.88 8.22 11.57
CA SER A 227 -3.31 9.36 12.29
C SER A 227 -2.80 10.42 11.33
#